data_AF-A0A1Q2YPY6-F1
#
_entry.id   AF-A0A1Q2YPY6-F1
#
_cell.length_a   1.000
_cell.length_b   1.000
_cell.length_c   1.000
_cell.angle_alpha   90.00
_cell.angle_beta   90.00
_cell.angle_gamma   90.00
#
_symmetry.space_group_name_H-M   'P 1'
#
loop_
_entity.id
_entity.type
_entity.pdbx_description
1 polymer ?
#
loop_
_entity_poly.entity_id
_entity_poly.type
_entity_poly.pdbx_seq_one_letter_code
_entity_poly.pdbx_strand_id
1 'polypeptide(L)'
;MMAGSHIALGAAAWLVAAPKFGLPAVDAASLGLAVLGALLPDIDHPKSWVGKRTRPVSNVIGWIFGHRGITHSALAVAACFVLLLQTDLPRWVMAPLLVGYLSHLVADLLTPGGLRLAWPMKGTWSLPLCRTGSAFEPLVVALILSCAGCGTFGKPDLASGWRAAGLCRVWQGYEGFRPCTPEREQRAHPVERAMAGRFANRS
;
A
#
# COMPACT_ATOMS: atom_id res chain seq x y z
N MET A 1 -11.13 -11.55 7.17
CA MET A 1 -11.50 -11.27 5.75
C MET A 1 -11.13 -12.49 4.89
N MET A 2 -11.19 -12.43 3.54
CA MET A 2 -10.56 -13.48 2.72
C MET A 2 -9.02 -13.37 2.77
N ALA A 3 -8.32 -14.49 2.62
CA ALA A 3 -6.84 -14.51 2.65
C ALA A 3 -6.20 -13.55 1.63
N GLY A 4 -6.78 -13.45 0.42
CA GLY A 4 -6.32 -12.50 -0.60
C GLY A 4 -6.40 -11.04 -0.14
N SER A 5 -7.41 -10.68 0.64
CA SER A 5 -7.57 -9.34 1.20
C SER A 5 -6.51 -9.04 2.27
N HIS A 6 -6.16 -10.02 3.11
CA HIS A 6 -5.08 -9.87 4.09
C HIS A 6 -3.71 -9.69 3.42
N ILE A 7 -3.43 -10.44 2.34
CA ILE A 7 -2.23 -10.27 1.52
C ILE A 7 -2.15 -8.84 0.96
N ALA A 8 -3.23 -8.38 0.33
CA ALA A 8 -3.29 -7.06 -0.29
C ALA A 8 -3.16 -5.94 0.75
N LEU A 9 -3.84 -6.05 1.90
CA LEU A 9 -3.75 -5.07 2.98
C LEU A 9 -2.37 -5.09 3.66
N GLY A 10 -1.73 -6.25 3.80
CA GLY A 10 -0.36 -6.36 4.32
C GLY A 10 0.66 -5.64 3.43
N ALA A 11 0.58 -5.86 2.11
CA ALA A 11 1.41 -5.15 1.15
C ALA A 11 1.13 -3.64 1.16
N ALA A 12 -0.14 -3.23 1.16
CA ALA A 12 -0.51 -1.82 1.22
C ALA A 12 -0.02 -1.12 2.49
N ALA A 13 -0.17 -1.78 3.65
CA ALA A 13 0.30 -1.28 4.92
C ALA A 13 1.83 -1.09 4.93
N TRP A 14 2.57 -2.01 4.32
CA TRP A 14 4.02 -1.87 4.17
C TRP A 14 4.41 -0.70 3.29
N LEU A 15 3.76 -0.52 2.13
CA LEU A 15 4.04 0.60 1.23
C LEU A 15 3.92 1.96 1.95
N VAL A 16 2.93 2.10 2.83
CA VAL A 16 2.72 3.32 3.63
C VAL A 16 3.71 3.43 4.80
N ALA A 17 4.09 2.30 5.42
CA ALA A 17 4.90 2.29 6.63
C ALA A 17 6.41 2.39 6.34
N ALA A 18 6.90 1.80 5.26
CA ALA A 18 8.32 1.68 4.93
C ALA A 18 9.09 3.02 4.93
N PRO A 19 8.54 4.14 4.41
CA PRO A 19 9.22 5.44 4.48
C PRO A 19 9.44 5.93 5.92
N LYS A 20 8.51 5.65 6.85
CA LYS A 20 8.65 6.01 8.28
C LYS A 20 9.78 5.24 8.97
N PHE A 21 10.12 4.11 8.38
CA PHE A 21 11.20 3.23 8.78
C PHE A 21 12.50 3.54 8.01
N GLY A 22 12.52 4.50 7.07
CA GLY A 22 13.69 4.74 6.21
C GLY A 22 14.09 3.49 5.40
N LEU A 23 13.12 2.62 5.10
CA LEU A 23 13.30 1.40 4.31
C LEU A 23 12.66 1.59 2.93
N PRO A 24 13.17 0.90 1.90
CA PRO A 24 12.56 0.93 0.57
C PRO A 24 11.15 0.33 0.60
N ALA A 25 10.16 1.11 0.16
CA ALA A 25 8.76 0.68 0.15
C ALA A 25 8.49 -0.48 -0.82
N VAL A 26 9.20 -0.51 -1.95
CA VAL A 26 9.01 -1.46 -3.04
C VAL A 26 10.12 -2.52 -3.12
N ASP A 27 10.65 -2.91 -1.97
CA ASP A 27 11.60 -4.02 -1.87
C ASP A 27 10.87 -5.37 -1.80
N ALA A 28 11.31 -6.33 -2.61
CA ALA A 28 10.65 -7.64 -2.73
C ALA A 28 10.71 -8.44 -1.43
N ALA A 29 11.85 -8.39 -0.71
CA ALA A 29 12.00 -9.12 0.55
C ALA A 29 11.07 -8.54 1.63
N SER A 30 11.04 -7.22 1.76
CA SER A 30 10.20 -6.53 2.74
C SER A 30 8.71 -6.69 2.45
N LEU A 31 8.30 -6.62 1.18
CA LEU A 31 6.91 -6.90 0.78
C LEU A 31 6.53 -8.36 1.05
N GLY A 32 7.42 -9.30 0.74
CA GLY A 32 7.21 -10.72 1.05
C GLY A 32 7.03 -10.95 2.54
N LEU A 33 7.87 -10.33 3.37
CA LEU A 33 7.77 -10.40 4.83
C LEU A 33 6.48 -9.75 5.37
N ALA A 34 6.02 -8.65 4.79
CA ALA A 34 4.76 -8.03 5.19
C ALA A 34 3.56 -8.93 4.86
N VAL A 35 3.58 -9.58 3.70
CA VAL A 35 2.57 -10.57 3.32
C VAL A 35 2.61 -11.79 4.26
N LEU A 36 3.80 -12.30 4.57
CA LEU A 36 3.96 -13.39 5.54
C LEU A 36 3.44 -13.01 6.92
N GLY A 37 3.76 -11.81 7.39
CA GLY A 37 3.27 -11.27 8.66
C GLY A 37 1.76 -11.15 8.69
N ALA A 38 1.14 -10.69 7.60
CA ALA A 38 -0.31 -10.59 7.47
C ALA A 38 -1.01 -11.96 7.43
N LEU A 39 -0.33 -13.03 7.02
CA LEU A 39 -0.88 -14.39 7.03
C LEU A 39 -0.58 -15.16 8.31
N LEU A 40 0.34 -14.66 9.15
CA LEU A 40 0.80 -15.35 10.36
C LEU A 40 -0.35 -15.63 11.35
N PRO A 41 -1.28 -14.70 11.63
CA PRO A 41 -2.40 -14.98 12.55
C PRO A 41 -3.36 -16.06 12.02
N ASP A 42 -3.46 -16.19 10.70
CA ASP A 42 -4.38 -17.12 10.04
C ASP A 42 -3.92 -18.59 10.15
N ILE A 43 -2.67 -18.87 10.52
CA ILE A 43 -2.10 -20.23 10.64
C ILE A 43 -2.91 -21.10 11.60
N ASP A 44 -3.50 -20.50 12.65
CA ASP A 44 -4.17 -21.25 13.71
C ASP A 44 -5.60 -21.66 13.35
N HIS A 45 -6.15 -21.20 12.22
CA HIS A 45 -7.52 -21.52 11.85
C HIS A 45 -7.58 -22.65 10.82
N PRO A 46 -8.16 -23.83 11.13
CA PRO A 46 -8.17 -24.99 10.22
C PRO A 46 -8.94 -24.78 8.91
N LYS A 47 -9.76 -23.72 8.82
CA LYS A 47 -10.42 -23.28 7.56
C LYS A 47 -9.69 -22.18 6.77
N SER A 48 -8.64 -21.54 7.29
CA SER A 48 -7.87 -20.53 6.53
C SER A 48 -7.04 -21.22 5.44
N TRP A 49 -6.57 -20.46 4.45
CA TRP A 49 -5.75 -21.04 3.37
C TRP A 49 -4.46 -21.69 3.91
N VAL A 50 -3.82 -21.06 4.91
CA VAL A 50 -2.62 -21.60 5.56
C VAL A 50 -2.96 -22.74 6.52
N GLY A 51 -3.98 -22.59 7.36
CA GLY A 51 -4.38 -23.62 8.33
C GLY A 51 -4.94 -24.90 7.69
N LYS A 52 -5.47 -24.83 6.46
CA LYS A 52 -5.79 -26.03 5.64
C LYS A 52 -4.54 -26.81 5.23
N ARG A 53 -3.39 -26.13 5.12
CA ARG A 53 -2.09 -26.72 4.75
C ARG A 53 -1.31 -27.24 5.96
N THR A 54 -1.58 -26.72 7.16
CA THR A 54 -0.99 -27.14 8.45
C THR A 54 -2.00 -27.78 9.41
N ARG A 55 -3.01 -28.50 8.87
CA ARG A 55 -4.14 -29.10 9.60
C ARG A 55 -3.86 -29.76 10.96
N PRO A 56 -2.80 -30.58 11.16
CA PRO A 56 -2.57 -31.19 12.46
C PRO A 56 -2.24 -30.15 13.54
N VAL A 57 -1.48 -29.12 13.20
CA VAL A 57 -1.07 -28.05 14.13
C VAL A 57 -2.26 -27.12 14.43
N SER A 58 -3.00 -26.70 13.40
CA SER A 58 -4.14 -25.80 13.56
C SER A 58 -5.30 -26.43 14.34
N ASN A 59 -5.51 -27.74 14.23
CA ASN A 59 -6.52 -28.46 15.01
C ASN A 59 -6.15 -28.55 16.50
N VAL A 60 -4.88 -28.81 16.84
CA VAL A 60 -4.42 -28.87 18.24
C VAL A 60 -4.52 -27.49 18.89
N ILE A 61 -4.07 -26.45 18.19
CA ILE A 61 -4.13 -25.07 18.69
C ILE A 61 -5.59 -24.61 18.84
N GLY A 62 -6.44 -24.88 17.85
CA GLY A 62 -7.86 -24.55 17.91
C GLY A 62 -8.63 -25.27 19.02
N TRP A 63 -8.21 -26.49 19.38
CA TRP A 63 -8.81 -27.27 20.46
C TRP A 63 -8.40 -26.77 21.85
N ILE A 64 -7.12 -26.38 22.03
CA ILE A 64 -6.59 -25.91 23.32
C ILE A 64 -6.99 -24.44 23.58
N PHE A 65 -6.98 -23.59 22.55
CA PHE A 65 -7.06 -22.13 22.71
C PHE A 65 -8.32 -21.48 22.15
N GLY A 66 -9.19 -22.27 21.53
CA GLY A 66 -10.45 -21.83 20.91
C GLY A 66 -10.25 -21.20 19.53
N HIS A 67 -11.31 -21.24 18.71
CA HIS A 67 -11.26 -21.05 17.26
C HIS A 67 -10.64 -19.76 16.70
N ARG A 68 -10.38 -18.71 17.50
CA ARG A 68 -9.74 -17.43 17.11
C ARG A 68 -9.14 -16.69 18.33
N GLY A 69 -8.63 -17.44 19.31
CA GLY A 69 -8.32 -16.90 20.65
C GLY A 69 -7.00 -16.15 20.74
N ILE A 70 -5.89 -16.90 20.72
CA ILE A 70 -4.57 -16.36 21.05
C ILE A 70 -4.04 -15.44 19.97
N THR A 71 -3.94 -15.91 18.73
CA THR A 71 -3.23 -15.18 17.67
C THR A 71 -4.00 -14.01 17.09
N HIS A 72 -5.26 -13.88 17.46
CA HIS A 72 -6.07 -12.70 17.21
C HIS A 72 -6.31 -11.96 18.54
N SER A 73 -5.26 -11.73 19.31
CA SER A 73 -5.29 -10.95 20.54
C SER A 73 -4.16 -9.92 20.55
N ALA A 74 -4.34 -8.84 21.30
CA ALA A 74 -3.27 -7.86 21.49
C ALA A 74 -2.03 -8.51 22.18
N LEU A 75 -2.28 -9.52 23.02
CA LEU A 75 -1.23 -10.29 23.68
C LEU A 75 -0.34 -11.02 22.67
N ALA A 76 -0.89 -11.62 21.60
CA ALA A 76 -0.08 -12.30 20.60
C ALA A 76 0.78 -11.35 19.77
N VAL A 77 0.27 -10.15 19.46
CA VAL A 77 1.09 -9.10 18.84
C VAL A 77 2.22 -8.69 19.78
N ALA A 78 1.92 -8.45 21.05
CA ALA A 78 2.92 -8.06 22.05
C ALA A 78 3.97 -9.17 22.25
N ALA A 79 3.55 -10.43 22.32
CA ALA A 79 4.46 -11.57 22.42
C ALA A 79 5.34 -11.72 21.16
N CYS A 80 4.76 -11.57 19.97
CA CYS A 80 5.51 -11.57 18.71
C CYS A 80 6.53 -10.42 18.68
N PHE A 81 6.12 -9.22 19.11
CA PHE A 81 7.00 -8.07 19.22
C PHE A 81 8.17 -8.31 20.19
N VAL A 82 7.89 -8.80 21.39
CA VAL A 82 8.91 -9.11 22.40
C VAL A 82 9.86 -10.21 21.89
N LEU A 83 9.36 -11.26 21.27
CA LEU A 83 10.17 -12.33 20.71
C LEU A 83 11.09 -11.83 19.59
N LEU A 84 10.58 -10.96 18.72
CA LEU A 84 11.38 -10.35 17.66
C LEU A 84 12.47 -9.43 18.22
N LEU A 85 12.22 -8.72 19.32
CA LEU A 85 13.25 -7.92 20.01
C LEU A 85 14.34 -8.78 20.65
N GLN A 86 14.01 -10.00 21.09
CA GLN A 86 14.98 -10.90 21.73
C GLN A 86 15.87 -11.66 20.74
N THR A 87 15.56 -11.61 19.44
CA THR A 87 16.27 -12.38 18.40
C THR A 87 17.32 -11.57 17.64
N ASP A 88 17.59 -10.32 18.05
CA ASP A 88 18.50 -9.38 17.38
C ASP A 88 18.29 -9.29 15.86
N LEU A 89 17.04 -9.49 15.42
CA LEU A 89 16.71 -9.46 14.00
C LEU A 89 16.88 -8.04 13.46
N PRO A 90 17.45 -7.90 12.24
CA PRO A 90 17.61 -6.59 11.66
C PRO A 90 16.25 -5.96 11.36
N ARG A 91 16.19 -4.63 11.49
CA ARG A 91 14.96 -3.84 11.33
C ARG A 91 14.20 -4.11 10.02
N TRP A 92 14.90 -4.46 8.94
CA TRP A 92 14.31 -4.76 7.63
C TRP A 92 13.55 -6.09 7.62
N VAL A 93 13.79 -6.98 8.59
CA VAL A 93 13.01 -8.20 8.79
C VAL A 93 11.84 -7.96 9.73
N MET A 94 12.12 -7.34 10.89
CA MET A 94 11.15 -7.18 11.96
C MET A 94 10.00 -6.23 11.58
N ALA A 95 10.31 -5.07 11.00
CA ALA A 95 9.31 -4.05 10.70
C ALA A 95 8.21 -4.53 9.73
N PRO A 96 8.52 -5.15 8.58
CA PRO A 96 7.47 -5.62 7.67
C PRO A 96 6.61 -6.72 8.27
N LEU A 97 7.20 -7.67 9.01
CA LEU A 97 6.43 -8.73 9.69
C LEU A 97 5.39 -8.16 10.66
N LEU A 98 5.79 -7.21 11.49
CA LEU A 98 4.90 -6.58 12.47
C LEU A 98 3.81 -5.75 11.80
N VAL A 99 4.18 -4.96 10.78
CA VAL A 99 3.22 -4.15 10.01
C VAL A 99 2.19 -5.06 9.33
N GLY A 100 2.65 -6.16 8.73
CA GLY A 100 1.78 -7.19 8.16
C GLY A 100 0.82 -7.76 9.19
N TYR A 101 1.34 -8.22 10.33
CA TYR A 101 0.54 -8.80 11.41
C TYR A 101 -0.53 -7.81 11.91
N LEU A 102 -0.14 -6.56 12.16
CA LEU A 102 -1.06 -5.51 12.61
C LEU A 102 -2.14 -5.24 11.56
N SER A 103 -1.80 -5.24 10.28
CA SER A 103 -2.78 -5.06 9.20
C SER A 103 -3.84 -6.15 9.20
N HIS A 104 -3.48 -7.39 9.54
CA HIS A 104 -4.43 -8.50 9.67
C HIS A 104 -5.43 -8.26 10.80
N LEU A 105 -4.96 -7.83 11.97
CA LEU A 105 -5.83 -7.56 13.12
C LEU A 105 -6.78 -6.39 12.85
N VAL A 106 -6.28 -5.33 12.22
CA VAL A 106 -7.11 -4.19 11.81
C VAL A 106 -8.16 -4.66 10.80
N ALA A 107 -7.77 -5.46 9.81
CA ALA A 107 -8.68 -6.02 8.81
C ALA A 107 -9.81 -6.83 9.47
N ASP A 108 -9.50 -7.65 10.47
CA ASP A 108 -10.51 -8.43 11.19
C ASP A 108 -11.37 -7.59 12.13
N LEU A 109 -10.83 -6.52 12.72
CA LEU A 109 -11.61 -5.55 13.48
C LEU A 109 -12.68 -4.87 12.61
N LEU A 110 -12.40 -4.65 11.33
CA LEU A 110 -13.35 -4.06 10.37
C LEU A 110 -14.46 -5.01 9.91
N THR A 111 -14.42 -6.28 10.34
CA THR A 111 -15.45 -7.26 10.01
C THR A 111 -16.46 -7.45 11.14
N PRO A 112 -17.70 -7.88 10.84
CA PRO A 112 -18.69 -8.21 11.86
C PRO A 112 -18.23 -9.31 12.83
N GLY A 113 -17.36 -10.21 12.38
CA GLY A 113 -16.79 -11.27 13.23
C GLY A 113 -15.86 -10.74 14.31
N GLY A 114 -15.25 -9.58 14.08
CA GLY A 114 -14.40 -8.89 15.03
C GLY A 114 -13.16 -9.66 15.47
N LEU A 115 -12.53 -9.16 16.53
CA LEU A 115 -11.34 -9.74 17.14
C LEU A 115 -11.46 -9.70 18.68
N ARG A 116 -10.87 -10.68 19.36
CA ARG A 116 -10.85 -10.75 20.84
C ARG A 116 -9.58 -10.10 21.39
N LEU A 117 -9.51 -8.77 21.30
CA LEU A 117 -8.32 -7.99 21.72
C LEU A 117 -7.85 -8.35 23.13
N ALA A 118 -8.81 -8.53 24.04
CA ALA A 118 -8.58 -8.76 25.47
C ALA A 118 -8.52 -10.24 25.87
N TRP A 119 -8.34 -11.18 24.93
CA TRP A 119 -8.17 -12.59 25.26
C TRP A 119 -7.07 -12.77 26.34
N PRO A 120 -7.28 -13.56 27.41
CA PRO A 120 -8.36 -14.56 27.60
C PRO A 120 -9.67 -14.02 28.19
N MET A 121 -9.78 -12.72 28.48
CA MET A 121 -11.02 -12.12 28.97
C MET A 121 -12.11 -12.18 27.89
N LYS A 122 -13.37 -12.29 28.34
CA LYS A 122 -14.54 -12.36 27.45
C LYS A 122 -14.80 -10.98 26.86
N GLY A 123 -14.76 -10.86 25.53
CA GLY A 123 -15.13 -9.66 24.79
C GLY A 123 -14.71 -9.74 23.33
N THR A 124 -15.56 -9.27 22.42
CA THR A 124 -15.28 -9.17 20.99
C THR A 124 -15.41 -7.72 20.57
N TRP A 125 -14.39 -7.21 19.91
CA TRP A 125 -14.36 -5.85 19.40
C TRP A 125 -14.57 -5.95 17.89
N SER A 126 -15.55 -5.22 17.37
CA SER A 126 -15.83 -5.17 15.93
C SER A 126 -16.34 -3.80 15.52
N LEU A 127 -15.95 -3.39 14.33
CA LEU A 127 -16.42 -2.22 13.61
C LEU A 127 -16.95 -2.75 12.27
N PRO A 128 -18.25 -3.06 12.14
CA PRO A 128 -18.79 -3.82 11.01
C PRO A 128 -18.89 -2.98 9.73
N LEU A 129 -17.75 -2.54 9.20
CA LEU A 129 -17.61 -1.77 7.97
C LEU A 129 -17.59 -2.68 6.74
N CYS A 130 -16.99 -3.86 6.84
CA CYS A 130 -16.83 -4.80 5.72
C CYS A 130 -17.37 -6.19 6.08
N ARG A 131 -18.44 -6.64 5.42
CA ARG A 131 -18.88 -8.04 5.51
C ARG A 131 -17.94 -8.92 4.69
N THR A 132 -17.44 -10.01 5.28
CA THR A 132 -16.59 -10.98 4.59
C THR A 132 -17.32 -11.59 3.39
N GLY A 133 -16.68 -11.56 2.22
CA GLY A 133 -17.25 -12.07 0.97
C GLY A 133 -18.22 -11.12 0.27
N SER A 134 -18.43 -9.91 0.79
CA SER A 134 -19.19 -8.86 0.10
C SER A 134 -18.36 -8.25 -1.04
N ALA A 135 -19.03 -7.77 -2.09
CA ALA A 135 -18.40 -6.96 -3.14
C ALA A 135 -17.76 -5.66 -2.61
N PHE A 136 -18.09 -5.23 -1.39
CA PHE A 136 -17.47 -4.09 -0.73
C PHE A 136 -16.03 -4.37 -0.26
N GLU A 137 -15.69 -5.63 0.02
CA GLU A 137 -14.35 -6.04 0.46
C GLU A 137 -13.25 -5.69 -0.57
N PRO A 138 -13.35 -6.07 -1.86
CA PRO A 138 -12.36 -5.68 -2.87
C PRO A 138 -12.35 -4.17 -3.15
N LEU A 139 -13.48 -3.47 -2.98
CA LEU A 139 -13.54 -2.01 -3.16
C LEU A 139 -12.67 -1.29 -2.11
N VAL A 140 -12.82 -1.67 -0.83
CA VAL A 140 -12.03 -1.10 0.27
C VAL A 140 -10.55 -1.41 0.10
N VAL A 141 -10.22 -2.65 -0.27
CA VAL A 141 -8.84 -3.07 -0.55
C VAL A 141 -8.25 -2.25 -1.71
N ALA A 142 -8.99 -2.08 -2.81
CA ALA A 142 -8.56 -1.29 -3.96
C ALA A 142 -8.34 0.19 -3.62
N LEU A 143 -9.21 0.77 -2.79
CA LEU A 143 -9.06 2.15 -2.31
C LEU A 143 -7.78 2.29 -1.46
N ILE A 144 -7.56 1.39 -0.50
CA ILE A 144 -6.38 1.42 0.36
C ILE A 144 -5.09 1.25 -0.45
N LEU A 145 -5.06 0.31 -1.41
CA LEU A 145 -3.93 0.15 -2.32
C LEU A 145 -3.68 1.38 -3.18
N SER A 146 -4.75 2.00 -3.70
CA SER A 146 -4.64 3.22 -4.52
C SER A 146 -4.09 4.39 -3.70
N CYS A 147 -4.55 4.57 -2.46
CA CYS A 147 -4.03 5.57 -1.54
C CYS A 147 -2.56 5.31 -1.18
N ALA A 148 -2.21 4.05 -0.88
CA ALA A 148 -0.83 3.65 -0.59
C ALA A 148 0.09 3.93 -1.79
N GLY A 149 -0.35 3.56 -2.99
CA GLY A 149 0.37 3.79 -4.24
C GLY A 149 0.58 5.27 -4.55
N CYS A 150 -0.44 6.11 -4.38
CA CYS A 150 -0.29 7.57 -4.57
C CYS A 150 0.72 8.17 -3.59
N GLY A 151 0.80 7.63 -2.36
CA GLY A 151 1.77 8.06 -1.35
C GLY A 151 3.21 7.68 -1.68
N THR A 152 3.42 6.55 -2.38
CA THR A 152 4.76 6.04 -2.73
C THR A 152 5.24 6.44 -4.12
N PHE A 153 4.35 6.50 -5.11
CA PHE A 153 4.68 6.74 -6.53
C PHE A 153 4.34 8.16 -7.00
N GLY A 154 3.77 9.00 -6.13
CA GLY A 154 3.27 10.32 -6.49
C GLY A 154 1.86 10.26 -7.10
N LYS A 155 1.22 11.43 -7.25
CA LYS A 155 -0.10 11.52 -7.87
C LYS A 155 0.00 11.02 -9.32
N PRO A 156 -0.88 10.11 -9.77
CA PRO A 156 -0.89 9.69 -11.16
C PRO A 156 -1.13 10.92 -12.04
N ASP A 157 -0.27 11.17 -13.02
CA ASP A 157 -0.54 12.15 -14.06
C ASP A 157 -1.69 11.60 -14.92
N LEU A 158 -2.92 11.99 -14.57
CA LEU A 158 -4.10 11.57 -15.31
C LEU A 158 -3.96 11.90 -16.79
N ALA A 159 -3.31 13.01 -17.14
CA ALA A 159 -3.11 13.40 -18.53
C ALA A 159 -2.18 12.43 -19.29
N SER A 160 -1.22 11.78 -18.62
CA SER A 160 -0.42 10.69 -19.21
C SER A 160 -1.25 9.42 -19.42
N GLY A 161 -2.19 9.12 -18.51
CA GLY A 161 -3.14 8.02 -18.66
C GLY A 161 -4.11 8.20 -19.82
N TRP A 162 -4.72 9.39 -19.95
CA TRP A 162 -5.58 9.73 -21.10
C TRP A 162 -4.82 9.72 -22.43
N ARG A 163 -3.53 10.10 -22.42
CA ARG A 163 -2.61 9.97 -23.56
C ARG A 163 -2.37 8.52 -23.96
N ALA A 164 -2.05 7.67 -23.01
CA ALA A 164 -1.79 6.25 -23.24
C ALA A 164 -3.04 5.49 -23.71
N ALA A 165 -4.23 5.90 -23.24
CA ALA A 165 -5.51 5.32 -23.66
C ALA A 165 -6.01 5.80 -25.04
N GLY A 166 -5.25 6.67 -25.73
CA GLY A 166 -5.63 7.20 -27.05
C GLY A 166 -6.79 8.21 -27.02
N LEU A 167 -7.19 8.68 -25.83
CA LEU A 167 -8.33 9.57 -25.61
C LEU A 167 -7.97 11.07 -25.71
N CYS A 168 -6.71 11.39 -26.07
CA CYS A 168 -6.24 12.76 -26.30
C CYS A 168 -7.06 13.61 -27.26
N ARG A 169 -7.80 13.00 -28.19
CA ARG A 169 -8.62 13.76 -29.15
C ARG A 169 -9.77 14.50 -28.51
N VAL A 170 -10.22 14.11 -27.31
CA VAL A 170 -11.33 14.80 -26.62
C VAL A 170 -10.84 16.08 -25.93
N TRP A 171 -9.58 16.13 -25.46
CA TRP A 171 -9.07 17.28 -24.73
C TRP A 171 -8.59 18.43 -25.64
N GLN A 172 -8.09 18.13 -26.84
CA GLN A 172 -7.66 19.16 -27.80
C GLN A 172 -8.81 19.99 -28.39
N GLY A 173 -10.07 19.61 -28.20
CA GLY A 173 -11.23 20.39 -28.63
C GLY A 173 -11.49 21.64 -27.78
N TYR A 174 -10.89 21.75 -26.58
CA TYR A 174 -11.21 22.85 -25.64
C TYR A 174 -10.22 24.03 -25.70
N GLU A 175 -9.02 23.86 -26.28
CA GLU A 175 -8.09 24.99 -26.51
C GLU A 175 -8.36 25.75 -27.82
N GLY A 176 -9.47 25.45 -28.48
CA GLY A 176 -9.90 26.04 -29.76
C GLY A 176 -10.50 27.45 -29.69
N PHE A 177 -10.08 28.31 -28.76
CA PHE A 177 -10.45 29.73 -28.81
C PHE A 177 -9.29 30.63 -28.39
N ARG A 178 -8.39 30.91 -29.33
CA ARG A 178 -7.60 32.14 -29.33
C ARG A 178 -8.30 33.14 -30.27
N PRO A 179 -8.85 34.27 -29.78
CA PRO A 179 -9.33 35.29 -30.69
C PRO A 179 -8.16 35.82 -31.51
N CYS A 180 -8.38 35.91 -32.82
CA CYS A 180 -7.45 36.46 -33.80
C CYS A 180 -7.29 37.97 -33.53
N THR A 181 -6.11 38.41 -33.14
CA THR A 181 -5.72 39.83 -33.23
C THR A 181 -4.88 40.02 -34.49
N PRO A 182 -5.36 40.75 -35.51
CA PRO A 182 -4.54 41.18 -36.62
C PRO A 182 -3.97 42.57 -36.31
N GLU A 183 -2.67 42.70 -36.08
CA GLU A 183 -1.90 43.92 -36.38
C GLU A 183 -0.40 43.62 -36.22
N ARG A 184 0.34 43.39 -37.30
CA ARG A 184 1.00 44.40 -38.16
C ARG A 184 2.17 45.10 -37.45
N GLU A 185 3.36 44.68 -37.90
CA GLU A 185 4.56 45.52 -38.06
C GLU A 185 5.43 45.84 -36.84
N GLN A 186 6.49 45.05 -36.69
CA GLN A 186 7.85 45.44 -36.28
C GLN A 186 8.77 44.25 -36.62
N ARG A 187 9.17 44.08 -37.89
CA ARG A 187 10.31 44.71 -38.57
C ARG A 187 11.67 44.16 -38.10
N ALA A 188 12.29 43.43 -39.04
CA ALA A 188 13.71 43.12 -39.23
C ALA A 188 14.30 41.83 -38.63
N HIS A 189 14.90 41.08 -39.56
CA HIS A 189 15.59 39.80 -39.47
C HIS A 189 16.98 39.93 -38.78
N PRO A 190 17.63 38.79 -38.46
CA PRO A 190 18.76 38.62 -37.55
C PRO A 190 20.13 38.60 -38.27
N VAL A 191 21.21 38.53 -37.48
CA VAL A 191 22.58 38.17 -37.91
C VAL A 191 23.39 39.26 -38.63
N GLU A 192 23.76 40.37 -37.98
CA GLU A 192 24.87 41.20 -38.52
C GLU A 192 25.61 42.18 -37.58
N ARG A 193 25.54 42.06 -36.23
CA ARG A 193 26.26 43.00 -35.34
C ARG A 193 27.40 42.43 -34.48
N ALA A 194 27.72 41.15 -34.56
CA ALA A 194 28.79 40.56 -33.73
C ALA A 194 30.15 40.36 -34.43
N MET A 195 30.24 40.57 -35.76
CA MET A 195 31.43 40.23 -36.57
C MET A 195 32.14 41.41 -37.23
N ALA A 196 31.70 42.67 -37.02
CA ALA A 196 32.33 43.85 -37.63
C ALA A 196 33.16 44.73 -36.66
N GLY A 197 33.25 44.36 -35.37
CA GLY A 197 33.97 45.14 -34.35
C GLY A 197 35.39 44.68 -34.02
N ARG A 198 35.92 43.64 -34.69
CA ARG A 198 37.17 42.96 -34.28
C ARG A 198 38.32 42.96 -35.30
N PHE A 199 38.25 43.80 -36.33
CA PHE A 199 39.33 43.94 -37.34
C PHE A 199 39.79 45.39 -37.62
N ALA A 200 39.45 46.36 -36.76
CA ALA A 200 39.83 47.76 -36.96
C ALA A 200 40.81 48.32 -35.90
N ASN A 201 41.51 47.48 -35.13
CA ASN A 201 42.46 47.96 -34.11
C ASN A 201 43.70 47.07 -33.98
N ARG A 202 44.54 47.06 -35.02
CA ARG A 202 45.99 46.81 -34.94
C ARG A 202 46.67 47.63 -36.04
N SER A 203 47.05 48.85 -35.68
CA SER A 203 48.18 49.59 -36.23
C SER A 203 49.48 49.02 -35.68
#